data_AF-X0UXM6-F1
#
_entry.id   AF-X0UXM6-F1
#
_cell.length_a   1.000
_cell.length_b   1.000
_cell.length_c   1.000
_cell.angle_alpha   90.00
_cell.angle_beta   90.00
_cell.angle_gamma   90.00
#
_symmetry.space_group_name_H-M   'P 1'
#
loop_
_entity.id
_entity.type
_entity.pdbx_description
1 polymer ?
#
loop_
_entity_poly.entity_id
_entity_poly.type
_entity_poly.pdbx_seq_one_letter_code
_entity_poly.pdbx_strand_id
1 'polypeptide(L)'
;HLKGDKAHFKSHVFKAIQEQIINYAVHKSIIPVIIMDEAHLLIEQNIKELQIITNFQCDTIDPAVFILSGQELLIDKIRRNILNSFYQRIALKYMLTPLTKEETKKYIQHHLRLVKSEQELLTESAYDAVFKMSGGKGRVVGDIVRMSMRICADDKRQKLDEEDIMKAAQEVL
;
A
#
# COMPACT_ATOMS: atom_id res chain seq x y z
N HIS A 1 -8.66 40.53 9.09
CA HIS A 1 -10.07 40.14 8.92
C HIS A 1 -10.32 38.86 8.09
N LEU A 2 -9.29 38.06 7.72
CA LEU A 2 -9.45 36.90 6.79
C LEU A 2 -9.39 35.49 7.44
N LYS A 3 -9.39 35.38 8.78
CA LYS A 3 -9.37 34.07 9.46
C LYS A 3 -10.76 33.45 9.66
N GLY A 4 -11.84 34.26 9.64
CA GLY A 4 -13.21 33.80 9.82
C GLY A 4 -13.71 32.92 8.65
N ASP A 5 -13.54 33.38 7.42
CA ASP A 5 -14.08 32.69 6.23
C ASP A 5 -13.49 31.29 5.99
N LYS A 6 -12.19 31.10 6.28
CA LYS A 6 -11.54 29.79 6.13
C LYS A 6 -12.04 28.74 7.13
N ALA A 7 -12.31 29.14 8.37
CA ALA A 7 -12.81 28.23 9.40
C ALA A 7 -14.23 27.75 9.08
N HIS A 8 -15.10 28.68 8.63
CA HIS A 8 -16.44 28.36 8.18
C HIS A 8 -16.44 27.48 6.93
N PHE A 9 -15.58 27.75 5.95
CA PHE A 9 -15.48 26.90 4.76
C PHE A 9 -15.10 25.46 5.10
N LYS A 10 -14.13 25.28 5.99
CA LYS A 10 -13.62 23.95 6.36
C LYS A 10 -14.64 23.09 7.10
N SER A 11 -15.42 23.69 8.00
CA SER A 11 -16.50 22.96 8.70
C SER A 11 -17.61 22.53 7.74
N HIS A 12 -17.96 23.36 6.74
CA HIS A 12 -18.93 22.98 5.70
C HIS A 12 -18.43 21.80 4.86
N VAL A 13 -17.16 21.81 4.45
CA VAL A 13 -16.56 20.70 3.68
C VAL A 13 -16.58 19.41 4.48
N PHE A 14 -16.23 19.44 5.77
CA PHE A 14 -16.23 18.25 6.62
C PHE A 14 -17.63 17.68 6.78
N LYS A 15 -18.61 18.54 7.02
CA LYS A 15 -20.01 18.13 7.12
C LYS A 15 -20.51 17.52 5.82
N ALA A 16 -20.18 18.12 4.67
CA ALA A 16 -20.56 17.58 3.37
C ALA A 16 -19.96 16.18 3.12
N ILE A 17 -18.68 15.96 3.49
CA ILE A 17 -18.06 14.63 3.41
C ILE A 17 -18.81 13.62 4.29
N GLN A 18 -19.12 13.98 5.53
CA GLN A 18 -19.84 13.11 6.45
C GLN A 18 -21.26 12.78 5.96
N GLU A 19 -22.01 13.78 5.47
CA GLU A 19 -23.34 13.60 4.90
C GLU A 19 -23.31 12.66 3.70
N GLN A 20 -22.32 12.79 2.82
CA GLN A 20 -22.17 11.86 1.69
C GLN A 20 -21.86 10.43 2.15
N ILE A 21 -20.94 10.26 3.08
CA ILE A 21 -20.61 8.95 3.64
C ILE A 21 -21.86 8.28 4.25
N ILE A 22 -22.61 9.03 5.07
CA ILE A 22 -23.86 8.55 5.67
C ILE A 22 -24.89 8.20 4.60
N ASN A 23 -25.02 9.01 3.55
CA ASN A 23 -25.95 8.74 2.46
C ASN A 23 -25.63 7.43 1.73
N TYR A 24 -24.35 7.14 1.47
CA TYR A 24 -23.95 5.85 0.91
C TYR A 24 -24.26 4.70 1.86
N ALA A 25 -23.90 4.83 3.14
CA ALA A 25 -24.04 3.76 4.10
C ALA A 25 -25.51 3.44 4.44
N VAL A 26 -26.33 4.48 4.70
CA VAL A 26 -27.70 4.34 5.19
C VAL A 26 -28.70 4.21 4.04
N HIS A 27 -28.61 5.07 3.02
CA HIS A 27 -29.64 5.13 1.98
C HIS A 27 -29.34 4.23 0.78
N LYS A 28 -28.06 3.96 0.52
CA LYS A 28 -27.64 3.08 -0.59
C LYS A 28 -27.16 1.72 -0.14
N SER A 29 -27.04 1.47 1.17
CA SER A 29 -26.48 0.23 1.73
C SER A 29 -25.08 -0.10 1.18
N ILE A 30 -24.26 0.93 0.90
CA ILE A 30 -22.89 0.81 0.41
C ILE A 30 -21.97 1.43 1.46
N ILE A 31 -21.07 0.63 2.04
CA ILE A 31 -20.05 1.13 2.98
C ILE A 31 -18.85 1.63 2.15
N PRO A 32 -18.55 2.94 2.14
CA PRO A 32 -17.39 3.46 1.43
C PRO A 32 -16.09 3.02 2.08
N VAL A 33 -15.09 2.68 1.25
CA VAL A 33 -13.71 2.45 1.69
C VAL A 33 -12.86 3.63 1.22
N ILE A 34 -12.32 4.38 2.17
CA ILE A 34 -11.53 5.59 1.94
C ILE A 34 -10.07 5.26 2.22
N ILE A 35 -9.27 5.23 1.16
CA ILE A 35 -7.83 4.94 1.22
C ILE A 35 -7.06 6.25 1.10
N MET A 36 -6.25 6.55 2.11
CA MET A 36 -5.27 7.64 2.07
C MET A 36 -3.89 7.02 1.92
N ASP A 37 -3.39 7.04 0.69
CA ASP A 37 -2.02 6.63 0.41
C ASP A 37 -1.04 7.74 0.80
N GLU A 38 0.18 7.33 1.15
CA GLU A 38 1.23 8.22 1.65
C GLU A 38 0.81 9.12 2.82
N ALA A 39 -0.04 8.61 3.71
CA ALA A 39 -0.50 9.29 4.92
C ALA A 39 0.66 9.71 5.85
N HIS A 40 1.84 9.10 5.68
CA HIS A 40 3.07 9.53 6.34
C HIS A 40 3.49 10.97 5.97
N LEU A 41 2.97 11.56 4.90
CA LEU A 41 3.17 12.96 4.51
C LEU A 41 2.23 13.94 5.24
N LEU A 42 1.13 13.46 5.81
CA LEU A 42 0.18 14.32 6.52
C LEU A 42 0.83 14.96 7.74
N ILE A 43 0.64 16.27 7.91
CA ILE A 43 1.05 16.95 9.15
C ILE A 43 0.07 16.60 10.28
N GLU A 44 0.51 16.76 11.53
CA GLU A 44 -0.29 16.40 12.72
C GLU A 44 -1.67 17.07 12.73
N GLN A 45 -1.76 18.30 12.23
CA GLN A 45 -3.01 19.04 12.11
C GLN A 45 -4.02 18.35 11.17
N ASN A 46 -3.56 17.76 10.06
CA ASN A 46 -4.45 17.02 9.17
C ASN A 46 -4.95 15.72 9.80
N ILE A 47 -4.11 15.04 10.58
CA ILE A 47 -4.52 13.80 11.27
C ILE A 47 -5.56 14.10 12.35
N LYS A 48 -5.43 15.22 13.07
CA LYS A 48 -6.49 15.69 13.98
C LYS A 48 -7.81 15.97 13.27
N GLU A 49 -7.74 16.52 12.07
CA GLU A 49 -8.92 16.77 11.26
C GLU A 49 -9.59 15.49 10.79
N LEU A 50 -8.80 14.44 10.48
CA LEU A 50 -9.35 13.10 10.22
C LEU A 50 -10.14 12.59 11.42
N GLN A 51 -9.67 12.80 12.65
CA GLN A 51 -10.42 12.42 13.85
C GLN A 51 -11.81 13.06 13.90
N ILE A 52 -11.97 14.29 13.42
CA ILE A 52 -13.26 14.99 13.36
C ILE A 52 -14.14 14.38 12.28
N ILE A 53 -13.59 14.15 11.08
CA ILE A 53 -14.33 13.58 9.94
C ILE A 53 -14.82 12.16 10.26
N THR A 54 -13.99 11.33 10.91
CA THR A 54 -14.35 9.95 11.25
C THR A 54 -15.26 9.84 12.47
N ASN A 55 -15.57 10.96 13.14
CA ASN A 55 -16.47 10.96 14.29
C ASN A 55 -17.94 11.00 13.85
N PHE A 56 -18.44 9.88 13.33
CA PHE A 56 -19.83 9.74 12.97
C PHE A 56 -20.68 9.51 14.22
N GLN A 57 -21.80 10.23 14.33
CA GLN A 57 -22.84 10.00 15.33
C GLN A 57 -23.90 9.07 14.72
N CYS A 58 -23.51 7.83 14.42
CA CYS A 58 -24.43 6.83 13.91
C CYS A 58 -24.44 5.66 14.90
N ASP A 59 -25.52 5.52 15.65
CA ASP A 59 -25.60 4.57 16.77
C ASP A 59 -25.68 3.11 16.32
N THR A 60 -25.94 2.86 15.03
CA THR A 60 -26.29 1.54 14.50
C THR A 60 -25.32 0.98 13.47
N ILE A 61 -24.48 1.79 12.83
CA ILE A 61 -23.54 1.34 11.78
C ILE A 61 -22.23 2.13 11.81
N ASP A 62 -21.14 1.48 11.42
CA ASP A 62 -19.88 2.15 11.03
C ASP A 62 -20.00 2.57 9.56
N PRO A 63 -20.20 3.87 9.26
CA PRO A 63 -20.66 4.27 7.92
C PRO A 63 -19.53 4.32 6.89
N ALA A 64 -18.27 4.10 7.26
CA ALA A 64 -17.14 4.00 6.33
C ALA A 64 -15.94 3.26 6.95
N VAL A 65 -15.12 2.68 6.08
CA VAL A 65 -13.80 2.12 6.42
C VAL A 65 -12.71 3.08 5.98
N PHE A 66 -11.78 3.41 6.88
CA PHE A 66 -10.63 4.25 6.58
C PHE A 66 -9.35 3.42 6.60
N ILE A 67 -8.58 3.47 5.51
CA ILE A 67 -7.27 2.82 5.40
C ILE A 67 -6.22 3.92 5.22
N LEU A 68 -5.30 4.01 6.19
CA LEU A 68 -4.12 4.86 6.09
C LEU A 68 -2.94 3.98 5.66
N SER A 69 -2.37 4.28 4.50
CA SER A 69 -1.18 3.63 3.95
C SER A 69 -0.01 4.61 3.95
N GLY A 70 1.21 4.11 4.09
CA GLY A 70 2.42 4.91 4.01
C GLY A 70 3.63 4.17 4.58
N GLN A 71 4.73 4.91 4.75
CA GLN A 71 5.97 4.40 5.31
C GLN A 71 5.90 4.18 6.82
N GLU A 72 6.89 3.47 7.38
CA GLU A 72 7.03 3.17 8.82
C GLU A 72 6.88 4.42 9.71
N LEU A 73 7.38 5.57 9.23
CA LEU A 73 7.28 6.88 9.87
C LEU A 73 5.83 7.28 10.25
N LEU A 74 4.82 6.74 9.55
CA LEU A 74 3.41 6.99 9.88
C LEU A 74 3.05 6.48 11.28
N ILE A 75 3.49 5.27 11.62
CA ILE A 75 3.19 4.66 12.91
C ILE A 75 3.84 5.49 14.03
N ASP A 76 5.10 5.88 13.85
CA ASP A 76 5.82 6.72 14.81
C ASP A 76 5.17 8.09 14.98
N LYS A 77 4.70 8.69 13.88
CA LYS A 77 3.97 9.96 13.92
C LYS A 77 2.68 9.85 14.71
N ILE A 78 1.85 8.84 14.44
CA ILE A 78 0.55 8.69 15.08
C ILE A 78 0.70 8.31 16.57
N ARG A 79 1.79 7.64 16.97
CA ARG A 79 2.08 7.31 18.38
C ARG A 79 2.42 8.52 19.26
N ARG A 80 2.70 9.70 18.68
CA ARG A 80 3.00 10.91 19.46
C ARG A 80 1.82 11.25 20.38
N ASN A 81 2.11 11.71 21.60
CA ASN A 81 1.10 12.05 22.61
C ASN A 81 -0.02 12.97 22.08
N ILE A 82 0.33 13.92 21.20
CA ILE A 82 -0.61 14.87 20.59
C ILE A 82 -1.67 14.20 19.69
N LEU A 83 -1.44 12.97 19.23
CA LEU A 83 -2.33 12.17 18.37
C LEU A 83 -2.83 10.89 19.07
N ASN A 84 -2.61 10.73 20.38
CA ASN A 84 -2.95 9.51 21.11
C ASN A 84 -4.45 9.16 21.01
N SER A 85 -5.34 10.16 21.00
CA SER A 85 -6.78 9.97 20.80
C SER A 85 -7.13 9.36 19.44
N PHE A 86 -6.42 9.76 18.38
CA PHE A 86 -6.58 9.17 17.06
C PHE A 86 -5.97 7.76 17.02
N TYR A 87 -4.78 7.58 17.61
CA TYR A 87 -4.09 6.28 17.66
C TYR A 87 -4.93 5.17 18.32
N GLN A 88 -5.70 5.50 19.34
CA GLN A 88 -6.60 4.58 20.04
C GLN A 88 -7.81 4.15 19.20
N ARG A 89 -8.23 4.96 18.22
CA ARG A 89 -9.35 4.64 17.32
C ARG A 89 -8.95 3.72 16.16
N ILE A 90 -7.66 3.49 15.94
CA ILE A 90 -7.18 2.61 14.87
C ILE A 90 -7.33 1.15 15.30
N ALA A 91 -8.31 0.46 14.71
CA ALA A 91 -8.63 -0.93 15.02
C ALA A 91 -7.55 -1.93 14.57
N LEU A 92 -6.97 -1.72 13.37
CA LEU A 92 -5.96 -2.61 12.79
C LEU A 92 -4.70 -1.82 12.43
N LYS A 93 -3.56 -2.36 12.82
CA LYS A 93 -2.23 -1.83 12.53
C LYS A 93 -1.42 -2.97 11.93
N TYR A 94 -0.96 -2.80 10.71
CA TYR A 94 -0.21 -3.82 10.01
C TYR A 94 1.00 -3.22 9.34
N MET A 95 2.15 -3.84 9.54
CA MET A 95 3.38 -3.51 8.85
C MET A 95 3.64 -4.63 7.85
N LEU A 96 3.60 -4.29 6.56
CA LEU A 96 3.93 -5.23 5.50
C LEU A 96 5.40 -5.62 5.64
N THR A 97 5.64 -6.92 5.78
CA THR A 97 6.99 -7.48 5.82
C THR A 97 7.39 -7.95 4.43
N PRO A 98 8.71 -8.00 4.12
CA PRO A 98 9.18 -8.61 2.89
C PRO A 98 8.70 -10.07 2.78
N LEU A 99 8.48 -10.52 1.56
CA LEU A 99 8.04 -11.88 1.26
C LEU A 99 9.09 -12.89 1.73
N THR A 100 8.66 -14.06 2.19
CA THR A 100 9.57 -15.20 2.38
C THR A 100 10.11 -15.72 1.05
N LYS A 101 11.05 -16.67 1.11
CA LYS A 101 11.57 -17.35 -0.08
C LYS A 101 10.45 -18.02 -0.88
N GLU A 102 9.59 -18.77 -0.19
CA GLU A 102 8.47 -19.49 -0.79
C GLU A 102 7.41 -18.53 -1.34
N GLU A 103 7.13 -17.44 -0.63
CA GLU A 103 6.21 -16.40 -1.07
C GLU A 103 6.76 -15.64 -2.28
N THR A 104 8.07 -15.38 -2.33
CA THR A 104 8.74 -14.75 -3.48
C THR A 104 8.58 -15.60 -4.73
N LYS A 105 8.81 -16.92 -4.62
CA LYS A 105 8.56 -17.86 -5.72
C LYS A 105 7.09 -17.83 -6.18
N LYS A 106 6.15 -17.92 -5.23
CA LYS A 106 4.70 -17.87 -5.52
C LYS A 106 4.30 -16.53 -6.15
N TYR A 107 4.88 -15.42 -5.69
CA TYR A 107 4.65 -14.08 -6.22
C TYR A 107 5.06 -14.01 -7.69
N ILE A 108 6.26 -14.47 -8.03
CA ILE A 108 6.75 -14.51 -9.42
C ILE A 108 5.84 -15.41 -10.28
N GLN A 109 5.54 -16.62 -9.82
CA GLN A 109 4.66 -17.55 -10.53
C GLN A 109 3.24 -17.00 -10.70
N HIS A 110 2.72 -16.24 -9.74
CA HIS A 110 1.43 -15.55 -9.86
C HIS A 110 1.48 -14.51 -10.98
N HIS A 111 2.49 -13.63 -10.97
CA HIS A 111 2.66 -12.62 -12.00
C HIS A 111 2.87 -13.20 -13.41
N LEU A 112 3.61 -14.30 -13.54
CA LEU A 112 3.77 -15.03 -14.80
C LEU A 112 2.45 -15.60 -15.34
N ARG A 113 1.60 -16.13 -14.46
CA ARG A 113 0.27 -16.63 -14.85
C ARG A 113 -0.64 -15.51 -15.33
N LEU A 114 -0.55 -14.30 -14.77
CA LEU A 114 -1.34 -13.15 -15.23
C LEU A 114 -1.06 -12.77 -16.69
N VAL A 115 0.17 -12.99 -17.16
CA VAL A 115 0.56 -12.75 -18.56
C VAL A 115 0.41 -13.99 -19.44
N LYS A 116 -0.30 -15.03 -18.96
CA LYS A 116 -0.52 -16.31 -19.65
C LYS A 116 0.77 -17.03 -20.05
N SER A 117 1.84 -16.86 -19.28
CA SER A 117 3.02 -17.69 -19.44
C SER A 117 2.74 -19.08 -18.87
N GLU A 118 2.61 -20.07 -19.75
CA GLU A 118 2.48 -21.49 -19.36
C GLU A 118 3.84 -22.17 -19.17
N GLN A 119 4.92 -21.48 -19.53
CA GLN A 119 6.29 -22.00 -19.42
C GLN A 119 6.93 -21.66 -18.08
N GLU A 120 7.69 -22.62 -17.53
CA GLU A 120 8.63 -22.38 -16.44
C GLU A 120 9.83 -21.59 -16.97
N LEU A 121 9.73 -20.26 -16.86
CA LEU A 121 10.76 -19.33 -17.34
C LEU A 121 11.97 -19.20 -16.42
N LEU A 122 11.87 -19.60 -15.15
CA LEU A 122 12.95 -19.50 -14.17
C LEU A 122 13.33 -20.89 -13.66
N THR A 123 14.63 -21.16 -13.54
CA THR A 123 15.14 -22.33 -12.81
C THR A 123 14.95 -22.15 -11.29
N GLU A 124 15.06 -23.24 -10.54
CA GLU A 124 15.06 -23.18 -9.06
C GLU A 124 16.19 -22.29 -8.52
N SER A 125 17.38 -22.34 -9.11
CA SER A 125 18.49 -21.46 -8.73
C SER A 125 18.20 -19.99 -9.01
N ALA A 126 17.46 -19.67 -10.08
CA ALA A 126 17.04 -18.30 -10.38
C ALA A 126 16.05 -17.77 -9.33
N TYR A 127 15.07 -18.57 -8.89
CA TYR A 127 14.16 -18.17 -7.80
C TYR A 127 14.92 -17.85 -6.51
N ASP A 128 15.91 -18.68 -6.16
CA ASP A 128 16.75 -18.50 -4.99
C ASP A 128 17.59 -17.22 -5.07
N ALA A 129 18.18 -16.97 -6.24
CA ALA A 129 18.93 -15.75 -6.52
C ALA A 129 18.04 -14.50 -6.41
N VAL A 130 16.81 -14.54 -6.96
CA VAL A 130 15.88 -13.39 -6.89
C VAL A 130 15.57 -13.07 -5.44
N PHE A 131 15.27 -14.07 -4.61
CA PHE A 131 15.00 -13.85 -3.19
C PHE A 131 16.22 -13.25 -2.48
N LYS A 132 17.41 -13.81 -2.70
CA LYS A 132 18.66 -13.33 -2.07
C LYS A 132 18.98 -11.88 -2.44
N MET A 133 18.81 -11.50 -3.70
CA MET A 133 19.14 -10.15 -4.18
C MET A 133 18.06 -9.12 -3.81
N SER A 134 16.78 -9.51 -3.78
CA SER A 134 15.67 -8.61 -3.47
C SER A 134 15.39 -8.45 -1.97
N GLY A 135 15.82 -9.43 -1.16
CA GLY A 135 15.40 -9.56 0.24
C GLY A 135 13.89 -9.74 0.40
N GLY A 136 13.19 -10.28 -0.62
CA GLY A 136 11.74 -10.48 -0.61
C GLY A 136 10.91 -9.20 -0.81
N LYS A 137 11.54 -8.05 -1.12
CA LYS A 137 10.82 -6.80 -1.37
C LYS A 137 10.13 -6.88 -2.73
N GLY A 138 8.79 -7.00 -2.76
CA GLY A 138 8.02 -7.29 -3.97
C GLY A 138 8.31 -6.38 -5.19
N ARG A 139 8.52 -5.07 -4.97
CA ARG A 139 8.91 -4.15 -6.05
C ARG A 139 10.26 -4.54 -6.66
N VAL A 140 11.26 -4.76 -5.80
CA VAL A 140 12.62 -5.18 -6.20
C VAL A 140 12.59 -6.55 -6.88
N VAL A 141 11.80 -7.51 -6.36
CA VAL A 141 11.57 -8.81 -7.00
C VAL A 141 11.09 -8.61 -8.44
N GLY A 142 10.05 -7.79 -8.63
CA GLY A 142 9.50 -7.50 -9.95
C GLY A 142 10.50 -6.85 -10.89
N ASP A 143 11.30 -5.91 -10.41
CA ASP A 143 12.25 -5.17 -11.23
C ASP A 143 13.42 -6.05 -11.67
N ILE A 144 13.98 -6.86 -10.77
CA ILE A 144 15.01 -7.86 -11.10
C ILE A 144 14.48 -8.85 -12.14
N VAL A 145 13.30 -9.42 -11.94
CA VAL A 145 12.74 -10.44 -12.85
C VAL A 145 12.47 -9.85 -14.23
N ARG A 146 11.91 -8.64 -14.32
CA ARG A 146 11.68 -7.96 -15.61
C ARG A 146 12.97 -7.68 -16.35
N MET A 147 14.00 -7.19 -15.65
CA MET A 147 15.30 -6.94 -16.27
C MET A 147 15.96 -8.25 -16.71
N SER A 148 15.87 -9.30 -15.91
CA SER A 148 16.38 -10.63 -16.26
C SER A 148 15.72 -11.17 -17.53
N MET A 149 14.40 -11.04 -17.65
CA MET A 149 13.67 -11.41 -18.87
C MET A 149 14.14 -10.64 -20.10
N ARG A 150 14.46 -9.36 -19.95
CA ARG A 150 15.00 -8.54 -21.04
C ARG A 150 16.37 -9.06 -21.50
N ILE A 151 17.30 -9.28 -20.56
CA ILE A 151 18.65 -9.82 -20.85
C ILE A 151 18.54 -11.17 -21.57
N CYS A 152 17.71 -12.07 -21.07
CA CYS A 152 17.51 -13.41 -21.65
C CYS A 152 16.88 -13.35 -23.05
N ALA A 153 15.95 -12.42 -23.28
CA ALA A 153 15.35 -12.19 -24.59
C ALA A 153 16.37 -11.66 -25.62
N ASP A 154 17.26 -10.75 -25.20
CA ASP A 154 18.33 -10.23 -26.05
C ASP A 154 19.30 -11.36 -26.48
N ASP A 155 19.54 -12.34 -25.59
CA ASP A 155 20.32 -13.56 -25.85
C ASP A 155 19.55 -14.66 -26.61
N LYS A 156 18.27 -14.43 -26.97
CA LYS A 156 17.36 -15.41 -27.59
C LYS A 156 17.21 -16.71 -26.79
N ARG A 157 17.37 -16.64 -25.46
CA ARG A 157 17.12 -17.75 -24.54
C ARG A 157 15.68 -17.71 -24.02
N GLN A 158 15.20 -18.84 -23.51
CA GLN A 158 13.82 -19.00 -23.01
C GLN A 158 13.75 -19.34 -21.51
N LYS A 159 14.91 -19.55 -20.87
CA LYS A 159 15.00 -19.84 -19.44
C LYS A 159 16.03 -18.93 -18.78
N LEU A 160 15.62 -18.39 -17.64
CA LEU A 160 16.41 -17.59 -16.73
C LEU A 160 17.09 -18.50 -15.72
N ASP A 161 18.40 -18.33 -15.59
CA ASP A 161 19.21 -18.97 -14.57
C ASP A 161 19.73 -17.94 -13.54
N GLU A 162 20.53 -18.41 -12.59
CA GLU A 162 21.11 -17.56 -11.55
C GLU A 162 21.99 -16.43 -12.10
N GLU A 163 22.72 -16.66 -13.19
CA GLU A 163 23.63 -15.67 -13.76
C GLU A 163 22.87 -14.47 -14.32
N ASP A 164 21.73 -14.73 -14.99
CA ASP A 164 20.83 -13.69 -15.47
C ASP A 164 20.31 -12.80 -14.35
N ILE A 165 19.91 -13.42 -13.23
CA ILE A 165 19.41 -12.70 -12.06
C ILE A 165 20.51 -11.83 -11.46
N MET A 166 21.74 -12.36 -11.34
CA MET A 166 22.86 -11.61 -10.78
C MET A 166 23.23 -10.41 -11.64
N LYS A 167 23.23 -10.56 -12.98
CA LYS A 167 23.45 -9.45 -13.91
C LYS A 167 22.34 -8.40 -13.79
N ALA A 168 21.08 -8.83 -13.83
CA ALA A 168 19.94 -7.94 -13.70
C ALA A 168 19.94 -7.17 -12.37
N ALA A 169 20.31 -7.83 -11.27
CA ALA A 169 20.37 -7.20 -9.96
C ALA A 169 21.45 -6.12 -9.88
N GLN A 170 22.59 -6.27 -10.57
CA GLN A 170 23.62 -5.23 -10.64
C GLN A 170 23.18 -3.98 -11.41
N GLU A 171 22.25 -4.12 -12.35
CA GLU A 171 21.72 -2.98 -13.12
C GLU A 171 20.59 -2.24 -12.40
N VAL A 172 19.82 -2.95 -11.57
CA VAL A 172 18.57 -2.45 -10.98
C VAL A 172 18.73 -1.96 -9.54
N LEU A 173 19.69 -2.50 -8.78
CA LEU A 173 19.95 -2.16 -7.37
C LEU A 173 21.03 -1.08 -7.24
#